data_AF-A0AAD9QRK1-F1
#
_entry.id   AF-A0AAD9QRK1-F1
#
_cell.length_a   1.000
_cell.length_b   1.000
_cell.length_c   1.000
_cell.angle_alpha   90.00
_cell.angle_beta   90.00
_cell.angle_gamma   90.00
#
_symmetry.space_group_name_H-M   'P 1'
#
loop_
_entity.id
_entity.type
_entity.pdbx_description
1 polymer ?
#
loop_
_entity_poly.entity_id
_entity_poly.type
_entity_poly.pdbx_seq_one_letter_code
_entity_poly.pdbx_strand_id
1 'polypeptide(L)'
;MATGSEYTEEQLNYFRICCITTDELTDGLRTIFKQEWDNQHATTLGEWKDEAKNGQDFKNGESPRNQARNQELLATMINGNRAEWDCTMLFYAILFSDCIGRGLNAVVQSNVDDL
;
A
#
# COMPACT_ATOMS: atom_id res chain seq x y z
N MET A 1 -31.19 2.85 -35.64
CA MET A 1 -31.11 1.84 -34.58
C MET A 1 -30.48 2.52 -33.38
N ALA A 2 -31.20 2.67 -32.28
CA ALA A 2 -30.61 3.21 -31.05
C ALA A 2 -29.76 2.09 -30.43
N THR A 3 -28.45 2.28 -30.41
CA THR A 3 -27.56 1.49 -29.56
C THR A 3 -27.92 1.83 -28.12
N GLY A 4 -28.72 0.99 -27.46
CA GLY A 4 -28.85 1.06 -26.00
C GLY A 4 -27.45 0.99 -25.40
N SER A 5 -27.14 1.83 -24.42
CA SER A 5 -25.84 1.78 -23.77
C SER A 5 -25.59 0.38 -23.24
N GLU A 6 -24.41 -0.17 -23.50
CA GLU A 6 -24.02 -1.53 -23.09
C GLU A 6 -24.09 -1.72 -21.57
N TYR A 7 -24.03 -0.61 -20.82
CA TYR A 7 -24.13 -0.56 -19.37
C TYR A 7 -25.20 0.42 -18.91
N THR A 8 -25.82 0.12 -17.77
CA THR A 8 -26.68 1.06 -17.03
C THR A 8 -25.84 2.13 -16.32
N GLU A 9 -26.47 3.23 -15.92
CA GLU A 9 -25.81 4.28 -15.13
C GLU A 9 -25.27 3.75 -13.80
N GLU A 10 -25.99 2.84 -13.15
CA GLU A 10 -25.54 2.18 -11.91
C GLU A 10 -24.27 1.34 -12.13
N GLN A 11 -24.21 0.58 -13.22
CA GLN A 11 -23.01 -0.20 -13.57
C GLN A 11 -21.83 0.73 -13.87
N LEU A 12 -22.05 1.83 -14.58
CA LEU A 12 -21.02 2.84 -14.81
C LEU A 12 -20.53 3.49 -13.51
N ASN A 13 -21.43 3.76 -12.57
CA ASN A 13 -21.07 4.29 -11.25
C ASN A 13 -20.27 3.29 -10.43
N TYR A 14 -20.62 2.00 -10.47
CA TYR A 14 -19.83 0.94 -9.85
C TYR A 14 -18.40 0.91 -10.43
N PHE A 15 -18.25 0.91 -11.76
CA PHE A 15 -16.93 0.92 -12.40
C PHE A 15 -16.12 2.17 -12.03
N ARG A 16 -16.75 3.35 -11.97
CA ARG A 16 -16.08 4.58 -11.54
C ARG A 16 -15.58 4.49 -10.10
N ILE A 17 -16.40 3.97 -9.18
CA ILE A 17 -15.98 3.76 -7.79
C ILE A 17 -14.80 2.79 -7.75
N CYS A 18 -14.85 1.67 -8.47
CA CYS A 18 -13.74 0.75 -8.56
C CYS A 18 -12.46 1.42 -9.07
N CYS A 19 -12.51 2.20 -10.16
CA CYS A 19 -11.34 2.92 -10.67
C CYS A 19 -10.78 3.91 -9.63
N ILE A 20 -11.64 4.66 -8.93
CA ILE A 20 -11.19 5.58 -7.88
C ILE A 20 -10.48 4.82 -6.76
N THR A 21 -11.04 3.69 -6.32
CA THR A 21 -10.44 2.93 -5.21
C THR A 21 -9.20 2.15 -5.65
N THR A 22 -9.12 1.65 -6.89
CA THR A 22 -7.96 0.90 -7.36
C THR A 22 -6.82 1.79 -7.81
N ASP A 23 -7.09 2.97 -8.35
CA ASP A 23 -6.07 3.79 -8.99
C ASP A 23 -5.70 4.97 -8.08
N GLU A 24 -6.62 5.91 -7.90
CA GLU A 24 -6.37 7.17 -7.16
C GLU A 24 -6.02 6.93 -5.69
N LEU A 25 -6.82 6.11 -4.99
CA LEU A 25 -6.56 5.77 -3.59
C LEU A 25 -5.24 5.02 -3.44
N THR A 26 -4.99 4.02 -4.29
CA THR A 26 -3.75 3.22 -4.24
C THR A 26 -2.53 4.08 -4.49
N ASP A 27 -2.57 5.02 -5.44
CA ASP A 27 -1.47 5.94 -5.73
C ASP A 27 -1.20 6.91 -4.56
N GLY A 28 -2.26 7.39 -3.91
CA GLY A 28 -2.16 8.14 -2.67
C GLY A 28 -1.45 7.34 -1.57
N LEU A 29 -1.88 6.10 -1.34
CA LEU A 29 -1.27 5.21 -0.35
C LEU A 29 0.19 4.87 -0.67
N ARG A 30 0.54 4.66 -1.95
CA ARG A 30 1.94 4.45 -2.39
C ARG A 30 2.81 5.65 -2.01
N THR A 31 2.29 6.86 -2.22
CA THR A 31 2.98 8.11 -1.89
C THR A 31 3.22 8.23 -0.39
N ILE A 32 2.17 8.00 0.41
CA ILE A 32 2.26 8.01 1.88
C ILE A 32 3.27 6.99 2.38
N PHE A 33 3.19 5.74 1.89
CA PHE A 33 4.12 4.69 2.30
C PHE A 33 5.58 5.10 2.09
N LYS A 34 5.94 5.62 0.90
CA LYS A 34 7.35 6.00 0.64
C LYS A 34 7.78 7.16 1.50
N GLN A 35 6.93 8.16 1.67
CA GLN A 35 7.23 9.28 2.55
C GLN A 35 7.54 8.80 3.97
N GLU A 36 6.69 7.94 4.53
CA GLU A 36 6.86 7.42 5.89
C GLU A 36 8.06 6.46 6.01
N TRP A 37 8.32 5.64 4.99
CA TRP A 37 9.54 4.83 4.94
C TRP A 37 10.79 5.71 4.96
N ASP A 38 10.89 6.68 4.05
CA ASP A 38 12.08 7.52 3.92
C ASP A 38 12.31 8.36 5.18
N ASN A 39 11.24 8.86 5.79
CA ASN A 39 11.31 9.59 7.06
C ASN A 39 11.93 8.75 8.18
N GLN A 40 11.63 7.45 8.23
CA GLN A 40 12.08 6.56 9.31
C GLN A 40 13.42 5.87 9.01
N HIS A 41 13.70 5.56 7.74
CA HIS A 41 14.74 4.60 7.35
C HIS A 41 15.80 5.14 6.39
N ALA A 42 15.67 6.35 5.85
CA ALA A 42 16.62 6.87 4.85
C ALA A 42 18.08 6.86 5.32
N THR A 43 18.34 7.02 6.61
CA THR A 43 19.69 7.03 7.19
C THR A 43 20.22 5.65 7.57
N THR A 44 19.35 4.66 7.78
CA THR A 44 19.71 3.33 8.31
C THR A 44 19.63 2.24 7.25
N LEU A 45 18.52 2.15 6.52
CA LEU A 45 18.28 1.16 5.46
C LEU A 45 18.34 1.79 4.05
N GLY A 46 18.23 3.12 3.99
CA GLY A 46 18.16 3.88 2.75
C GLY A 46 16.73 4.19 2.32
N GLU A 47 16.62 5.13 1.39
CA GLU A 47 15.35 5.51 0.79
C GLU A 47 14.71 4.34 0.02
N TRP A 48 13.38 4.38 -0.09
CA TRP A 48 12.62 3.44 -0.91
C TRP A 48 12.80 3.76 -2.39
N LYS A 49 13.30 2.81 -3.17
CA LYS A 49 13.61 2.94 -4.61
C LYS A 49 12.88 1.93 -5.49
N ASP A 50 11.94 1.19 -4.93
CA ASP A 50 11.20 0.13 -5.63
C ASP A 50 12.09 -1.02 -6.13
N GLU A 51 13.15 -1.32 -5.36
CA GLU A 51 14.09 -2.41 -5.64
C GLU A 51 13.84 -3.61 -4.71
N ALA A 52 14.19 -4.82 -5.16
CA ALA A 52 14.06 -6.04 -4.37
C ALA A 52 14.78 -5.96 -3.01
N LYS A 53 15.85 -5.18 -2.91
CA LYS A 53 16.51 -4.91 -1.63
C LYS A 53 15.56 -4.22 -0.64
N ASN A 54 14.82 -3.20 -1.06
CA ASN A 54 13.87 -2.51 -0.20
C ASN A 54 12.79 -3.48 0.32
N GLY A 55 12.26 -4.34 -0.54
CA GLY A 55 11.27 -5.35 -0.16
C GLY A 55 11.81 -6.38 0.84
N GLN A 56 13.07 -6.80 0.67
CA GLN A 56 13.75 -7.69 1.61
C GLN A 56 13.99 -7.01 2.96
N ASP A 57 14.47 -5.77 2.96
CA ASP A 57 14.68 -4.98 4.18
C ASP A 57 13.37 -4.79 4.95
N PHE A 58 12.28 -4.46 4.25
CA PHE A 58 10.94 -4.38 4.83
C PHE A 58 10.51 -5.73 5.46
N LYS A 59 10.59 -6.83 4.70
CA LYS A 59 10.22 -8.15 5.23
C LYS A 59 11.07 -8.55 6.44
N ASN A 60 12.36 -8.26 6.42
CA ASN A 60 13.29 -8.58 7.51
C ASN A 60 13.06 -7.71 8.75
N GLY A 61 12.53 -6.49 8.58
CA GLY A 61 12.13 -5.61 9.68
C GLY A 61 10.85 -6.06 10.40
N GLU A 62 10.02 -6.90 9.77
CA GLU A 62 8.84 -7.47 10.40
C GLU A 62 9.19 -8.52 11.46
N SER A 63 8.46 -8.51 12.58
CA SER A 63 8.59 -9.56 13.58
C SER A 63 8.19 -10.93 13.02
N PRO A 64 8.75 -12.05 13.54
CA PRO A 64 8.41 -13.39 13.06
C PRO A 64 6.90 -13.68 13.05
N ARG A 65 6.16 -13.10 14.01
CA ARG A 65 4.71 -13.22 14.09
C ARG A 65 4.01 -12.49 12.92
N ASN A 66 4.42 -11.26 12.61
CA ASN A 66 3.88 -10.52 11.47
C ASN A 66 4.24 -11.19 10.14
N GLN A 67 5.48 -11.69 10.01
CA GLN A 67 5.90 -12.44 8.84
C GLN A 67 5.04 -13.69 8.59
N ALA A 68 4.74 -14.46 9.65
CA ALA A 68 3.90 -15.64 9.55
C ALA A 68 2.44 -15.30 9.21
N ARG A 69 1.87 -14.27 9.86
CA ARG A 69 0.48 -13.87 9.65
C ARG A 69 0.24 -13.29 8.26
N ASN A 70 1.21 -12.53 7.73
CA ASN A 70 1.07 -11.80 6.47
C ASN A 70 1.93 -12.41 5.36
N GLN A 71 2.22 -13.70 5.44
CA GLN A 71 3.14 -14.39 4.52
C GLN A 71 2.74 -14.21 3.05
N GLU A 72 1.44 -14.25 2.75
CA GLU A 72 0.92 -14.10 1.38
C GLU A 72 1.18 -12.69 0.82
N LEU A 73 0.90 -11.63 1.61
CA LEU A 73 1.20 -10.26 1.21
C LEU A 73 2.71 -10.07 1.01
N LEU A 74 3.50 -10.56 1.97
CA LEU A 74 4.97 -10.44 1.95
C LEU A 74 5.63 -11.22 0.81
N ALA A 75 4.97 -12.24 0.26
CA ALA A 75 5.46 -12.97 -0.91
C ALA A 75 5.54 -12.08 -2.15
N THR A 76 4.64 -11.11 -2.28
CA THR A 76 4.68 -10.08 -3.33
C THR A 76 5.54 -8.90 -2.91
N MET A 77 5.37 -8.41 -1.68
CA MET A 77 6.07 -7.20 -1.22
C MET A 77 7.59 -7.33 -1.19
N ILE A 78 8.13 -8.56 -1.11
CA ILE A 78 9.58 -8.82 -1.17
C ILE A 78 10.24 -8.33 -2.48
N ASN A 79 9.48 -8.18 -3.56
CA ASN A 79 9.97 -7.62 -4.82
C ASN A 79 10.31 -6.13 -4.71
N GLY A 80 9.79 -5.45 -3.68
CA GLY A 80 10.01 -4.02 -3.42
C GLY A 80 9.27 -3.08 -4.37
N ASN A 81 8.76 -3.56 -5.50
CA ASN A 81 8.05 -2.77 -6.49
C ASN A 81 6.62 -2.43 -6.01
N ARG A 82 6.40 -1.20 -5.55
CA ARG A 82 5.08 -0.76 -5.05
C ARG A 82 3.99 -0.70 -6.12
N ALA A 83 4.33 -0.74 -7.41
CA ALA A 83 3.34 -0.86 -8.48
C ALA A 83 2.61 -2.21 -8.45
N GLU A 84 3.20 -3.24 -7.83
CA GLU A 84 2.59 -4.56 -7.63
C GLU A 84 1.70 -4.61 -6.39
N TRP A 85 1.72 -3.57 -5.54
CA TRP A 85 1.01 -3.57 -4.27
C TRP A 85 -0.40 -3.04 -4.46
N ASP A 86 -1.37 -3.79 -3.95
CA ASP A 86 -2.76 -3.35 -3.84
C ASP A 86 -3.00 -2.55 -2.54
N CYS A 87 -4.21 -2.04 -2.38
CA CYS A 87 -4.59 -1.28 -1.19
C CYS A 87 -4.44 -2.09 0.10
N THR A 88 -4.69 -3.40 0.10
CA THR A 88 -4.55 -4.25 1.28
C THR A 88 -3.09 -4.33 1.73
N MET A 89 -2.17 -4.52 0.79
CA MET A 89 -0.72 -4.51 1.06
C MET A 89 -0.26 -3.15 1.58
N LEU A 90 -0.78 -2.06 1.03
CA LEU A 90 -0.41 -0.69 1.45
C LEU A 90 -0.96 -0.34 2.84
N PHE A 91 -2.22 -0.67 3.15
CA PHE A 91 -2.77 -0.50 4.49
C PHE A 91 -1.96 -1.30 5.52
N TYR A 92 -1.65 -2.55 5.21
CA TYR A 92 -0.74 -3.35 6.02
C TYR A 92 0.61 -2.64 6.23
N ALA A 93 1.24 -2.22 5.13
CA ALA A 93 2.56 -1.62 5.17
C ALA A 93 2.61 -0.33 5.99
N ILE A 94 1.56 0.49 5.94
CA ILE A 94 1.49 1.78 6.63
C ILE A 94 1.05 1.61 8.08
N LEU A 95 -0.09 0.96 8.31
CA LEU A 95 -0.76 0.95 9.63
C LEU A 95 -0.28 -0.17 10.54
N PHE A 96 0.05 -1.34 9.99
CA PHE A 96 0.16 -2.57 10.77
C PHE A 96 1.56 -3.22 10.74
N SER A 97 2.45 -2.71 9.90
CA SER A 97 3.83 -3.15 9.81
C SER A 97 4.60 -2.77 11.08
N ASP A 98 5.55 -3.62 11.47
CA ASP A 98 6.52 -3.26 12.50
C ASP A 98 7.49 -2.18 11.98
N CYS A 99 7.69 -2.11 10.66
CA CYS A 99 8.63 -1.19 10.01
C CYS A 99 8.18 0.28 10.01
N ILE A 100 6.88 0.55 9.85
CA ILE A 100 6.33 1.91 9.77
C ILE A 100 5.29 2.15 10.85
N GLY A 101 4.33 1.23 11.02
CA GLY A 101 3.14 1.44 11.86
C GLY A 101 3.46 1.78 13.31
N ARG A 102 4.57 1.26 13.86
CA ARG A 102 5.00 1.57 15.24
C ARG A 102 5.51 3.00 15.43
N GLY A 103 6.06 3.62 14.38
CA GLY A 103 6.62 4.97 14.40
C GLY A 103 5.75 6.00 13.69
N LEU A 104 4.58 5.60 13.22
CA LEU A 104 3.72 6.42 12.38
C LEU A 104 3.20 7.66 13.14
N ASN A 105 3.21 8.80 12.47
CA ASN A 105 2.62 10.01 13.02
C ASN A 105 1.11 9.82 13.25
N ALA A 106 0.60 10.21 14.42
CA ALA A 106 -0.81 9.99 14.79
C ALA A 106 -1.82 10.64 13.81
N VAL A 107 -1.47 11.78 13.19
CA VAL A 107 -2.33 12.42 12.18
C VAL A 107 -2.34 11.61 10.89
N VAL A 108 -1.17 11.13 10.45
CA VAL A 108 -1.07 10.25 9.26
C VAL A 108 -1.82 8.95 9.52
N GLN A 109 -1.67 8.36 10.71
CA GLN A 109 -2.38 7.16 11.11
C GLN A 109 -3.90 7.34 11.02
N SER A 110 -4.45 8.39 11.65
CA SER A 110 -5.90 8.66 11.60
C SER A 110 -6.39 8.86 10.18
N ASN A 111 -5.68 9.68 9.39
CA ASN A 111 -6.09 9.97 8.02
C ASN A 111 -6.06 8.73 7.11
N VAL A 112 -5.15 7.80 7.35
CA VAL A 112 -5.08 6.54 6.58
C VAL A 112 -6.11 5.53 7.09
N ASP A 113 -6.37 5.46 8.39
CA ASP A 113 -7.38 4.56 8.98
C ASP A 113 -8.82 4.95 8.58
N ASP A 114 -9.06 6.23 8.30
CA ASP A 114 -10.36 6.76 7.86
C ASP A 114 -10.67 6.53 6.35
N LEU A 115 -9.74 5.96 5.57
CA LEU A 115 -9.89 5.67 4.12
C LEU A 115 -10.46 4.27 3.85
#